data_AF-A0A1H7RHJ7-F1
#
_entry.id   AF-A0A1H7RHJ7-F1
#
_cell.length_a   1.000
_cell.length_b   1.000
_cell.length_c   1.000
_cell.angle_alpha   90.00
_cell.angle_beta   90.00
_cell.angle_gamma   90.00
#
_symmetry.space_group_name_H-M   'P 1'
#
loop_
_entity.id
_entity.type
_entity.pdbx_description
1 polymer ?
#
loop_
_entity_poly.entity_id
_entity_poly.type
_entity_poly.pdbx_seq_one_letter_code
_entity_poly.pdbx_strand_id
1 'polypeptide(L)' 'MSTCYCWDETKRQANLEKHGLDFVDADLVLASEYRLDVPSERNDE' A
#
# COMPACT_ATOMS: atom_id res chain seq x y z
N MET A 1 -1.69 -16.17 -8.87
CA MET A 1 -0.90 -15.23 -9.69
C MET A 1 -0.27 -14.25 -8.71
N SER A 2 1.06 -14.24 -8.59
CA SER A 2 1.75 -13.31 -7.70
C SER A 2 1.77 -11.94 -8.36
N THR A 3 0.97 -11.01 -7.84
CA THR A 3 0.98 -9.61 -8.28
C THR A 3 2.29 -8.99 -7.80
N CYS A 4 3.20 -8.64 -8.72
CA CYS A 4 4.39 -7.89 -8.37
C CYS A 4 4.00 -6.41 -8.21
N TYR A 5 4.06 -5.90 -6.98
CA TYR A 5 3.91 -4.48 -6.71
C TYR A 5 5.27 -3.79 -6.90
N CYS A 6 5.27 -2.65 -7.60
CA CYS A 6 6.46 -1.83 -7.80
C CYS A 6 6.31 -0.55 -6.97
N TRP A 7 7.39 -0.15 -6.31
CA TRP A 7 7.47 1.11 -5.58
C TRP A 7 8.86 1.72 -5.74
N ASP A 8 8.96 3.01 -5.39
CA ASP A 8 10.24 3.69 -5.22
C ASP A 8 10.81 3.36 -3.83
N GLU A 9 12.08 2.99 -3.77
CA GLU A 9 12.71 2.55 -2.52
C GLU A 9 12.83 3.69 -1.49
N THR A 10 13.05 4.92 -1.94
CA THR A 10 13.06 6.10 -1.07
C THR A 10 11.68 6.31 -0.44
N LYS A 11 10.61 6.08 -1.22
CA LYS A 11 9.23 6.14 -0.70
C LYS A 11 8.93 5.00 0.27
N ARG A 12 9.42 3.78 0.03
CA ARG A 12 9.26 2.65 0.96
C ARG A 12 9.84 2.99 2.33
N GLN A 13 11.10 3.43 2.37
CA GLN A 13 11.76 3.81 3.62
C GLN A 13 11.02 4.96 4.32
N ALA A 14 10.67 6.01 3.58
CA ALA A 14 9.93 7.13 4.15
C ALA A 14 8.54 6.72 4.69
N ASN A 15 7.86 5.76 4.06
CA ASN A 15 6.58 5.25 4.54
C ASN A 15 6.76 4.41 5.82
N LEU A 16 7.80 3.58 5.86
CA LEU A 16 8.15 2.78 7.02
C LEU A 16 8.51 3.67 8.23
N GLU A 17 9.31 4.72 8.02
CA GLU A 17 9.68 5.65 9.09
C GLU A 17 8.49 6.48 9.59
N LYS A 18 7.64 6.97 8.66
CA LYS A 18 6.52 7.85 9.02
C LYS A 18 5.33 7.11 9.63
N HIS A 19 5.06 5.90 9.17
CA HIS A 19 3.81 5.18 9.45
C HIS A 19 4.02 3.79 10.04
N GLY A 20 5.25 3.26 10.05
CA GLY A 20 5.54 1.91 10.54
C GLY A 20 5.03 0.80 9.61
N LEU A 21 4.71 1.12 8.36
CA LEU A 21 4.16 0.19 7.39
C LEU A 21 5.13 0.01 6.23
N ASP A 22 5.51 -1.23 5.94
CA ASP A 22 6.35 -1.57 4.78
C ASP A 22 5.46 -1.91 3.57
N PHE A 23 5.85 -1.44 2.38
CA PHE A 23 5.19 -1.80 1.13
C PHE A 23 5.42 -3.24 0.71
N VAL A 24 6.48 -3.89 1.23
CA VAL A 24 6.71 -5.32 1.03
C VAL A 24 5.54 -6.16 1.50
N ASP A 25 4.87 -5.74 2.58
CA ASP A 25 3.75 -6.46 3.20
C ASP A 25 2.38 -6.01 2.66
N ALA A 26 2.35 -5.19 1.60
CA ALA A 26 1.10 -4.66 1.05
C ALA A 26 0.18 -5.77 0.50
N ASP A 27 0.75 -6.89 0.05
CA ASP A 27 -0.01 -8.03 -0.44
C ASP A 27 -0.87 -8.66 0.66
N LEU A 28 -0.40 -8.69 1.91
CA LEU A 28 -1.15 -9.21 3.06
C LEU A 28 -2.45 -8.43 3.29
N VAL A 29 -2.38 -7.10 3.16
CA VAL A 29 -3.56 -6.23 3.31
C VAL A 29 -4.50 -6.41 2.13
N LEU A 30 -3.96 -6.50 0.92
CA LEU A 30 -4.75 -6.63 -0.30
C LEU A 30 -5.41 -8.01 -0.45
N ALA A 31 -4.82 -9.06 0.14
CA ALA A 31 -5.36 -10.41 0.15
C ALA A 31 -6.26 -10.71 1.37
N SER A 32 -6.33 -9.81 2.35
CA SER A 32 -7.11 -10.00 3.57
C SER A 32 -8.61 -10.12 3.30
N GLU A 33 -9.28 -11.06 3.95
CA GLU A 33 -10.74 -11.19 3.93
C GLU A 33 -11.45 -9.98 4.59
N TYR A 34 -10.73 -9.26 5.45
CA TYR A 34 -11.21 -8.07 6.14
C TYR A 34 -10.97 -6.78 5.35
N ARG A 35 -10.43 -6.87 4.12
CA ARG A 35 -10.17 -5.71 3.29
C ARG A 35 -11.47 -4.95 3.01
N LEU A 36 -11.47 -3.65 3.34
CA LEU A 36 -12.56 -2.75 3.04
C LEU A 36 -12.15 -1.80 1.90
N ASP A 37 -12.76 -1.98 0.74
CA ASP A 37 -12.59 -1.08 -0.40
C ASP A 37 -13.61 0.07 -0.28
N VAL A 38 -13.14 1.31 -0.14
CA VAL A 38 -14.00 2.51 -0.07
C VAL A 38 -13.71 3.37 -1.30
N PRO A 39 -14.74 3.76 -2.09
CA PRO A 39 -14.53 4.68 -3.20
C PRO A 39 -14.05 6.02 -2.65
N SER A 40 -12.89 6.49 -3.13
CA SER A 40 -12.42 7.84 -2.83
C SER A 40 -12.54 8.70 -4.09
N GLU A 41 -13.32 9.77 -3.98
CA GLU A 41 -13.34 10.82 -4.99
C GLU A 41 -12.07 11.65 -4.80
N ARG A 42 -11.06 11.42 -5.63
CA ARG A 42 -9.94 12.34 -5.73
C ARG A 42 -10.45 13.57 -6.46
N ASN A 43 -10.80 14.61 -5.70
CA ASN A 43 -10.90 15.95 -6.28
C ASN A 43 -9.49 16.29 -6.76
N ASP A 44 -9.27 16.27 -8.08
CA ASP A 44 -8.03 16.66 -8.74
C ASP A 44 -7.42 17.89 -8.05
N GLU A 45 -6.41 17.66 -7.19
CA GLU A 45 -5.42 18.67 -6.83
C GLU A 45 -4.38 18.75 -7.94
#